data_AF-A0A8C7BC99-F1
#
_entry.id   AF-A0A8C7BC99-F1
#
_cell.length_a   1.000
_cell.length_b   1.000
_cell.length_c   1.000
_cell.angle_alpha   90.00
_cell.angle_beta   90.00
_cell.angle_gamma   90.00
#
_symmetry.space_group_name_H-M   'P 1'
#
loop_
_entity.id
_entity.type
_entity.pdbx_description
1 polymer ?
#
loop_
_entity_poly.entity_id
_entity_poly.type
_entity_poly.pdbx_seq_one_letter_code
_entity_poly.pdbx_strand_id
1 'polypeptide(L)'
;MTSVSENTETQDEKSQISRPSDPKSLIATTSASQLLKSDLAIEELMAEEQKCDTVSSYIWSDEDNDEILETINKDEPKEEPPTNRPSWANKIEYLLAHVGFSVGLSTIWRFPYLCFHNGGGSFLIIYILMLYLIGVPLLFLEMAAGQRMRQGSIGVWKVISPWMGGVGYSSFMVCCIVGSYYSVLMAWNLFYLVQSFQSPLPWSMCPLLKNSSSFDPECERTTSTTYFWYRNVLKATDEIEVGGLPIVHLSVSLFVTWFIICVSMIKGPKSTGKVILFVSTLIHLLLKNITYLAWDSSIVSLRLRPQSPLGSG
;
A
#
# COMPACT_ATOMS: atom_id res chain seq x y z
N MET A 1 -51.02 12.71 -21.43
CA MET A 1 -51.49 13.34 -22.67
C MET A 1 -50.26 13.62 -23.53
N THR A 2 -50.30 13.12 -24.76
CA THR A 2 -49.44 13.41 -25.94
C THR A 2 -47.95 13.03 -25.92
N SER A 3 -47.71 11.89 -26.57
CA SER A 3 -46.56 11.45 -27.36
C SER A 3 -46.22 12.36 -28.55
N VAL A 4 -44.95 12.40 -29.00
CA VAL A 4 -44.56 12.41 -30.43
C VAL A 4 -43.16 11.78 -30.58
N SER A 5 -43.03 10.88 -31.55
CA SER A 5 -41.81 10.25 -32.08
C SER A 5 -41.70 10.57 -33.58
N GLU A 6 -40.51 10.77 -34.14
CA GLU A 6 -40.13 10.61 -35.57
C GLU A 6 -38.61 10.87 -35.72
N ASN A 7 -37.75 9.87 -36.00
CA ASN A 7 -37.34 9.23 -37.27
C ASN A 7 -36.67 10.17 -38.32
N THR A 8 -35.43 9.84 -38.75
CA THR A 8 -35.04 9.41 -40.14
C THR A 8 -33.52 9.56 -40.42
N GLU A 9 -33.00 8.65 -41.25
CA GLU A 9 -31.63 8.25 -41.59
C GLU A 9 -30.84 9.09 -42.63
N THR A 10 -29.50 8.90 -42.61
CA THR A 10 -28.47 8.80 -43.69
C THR A 10 -28.28 9.85 -44.80
N GLN A 11 -27.02 10.27 -45.03
CA GLN A 11 -26.27 10.01 -46.29
C GLN A 11 -24.79 10.44 -46.26
N ASP A 12 -23.92 9.55 -46.78
CA ASP A 12 -22.52 9.71 -47.18
C ASP A 12 -22.34 10.60 -48.42
N GLU A 13 -21.19 11.29 -48.59
CA GLU A 13 -20.49 11.32 -49.89
C GLU A 13 -18.99 11.68 -49.79
N LYS A 14 -18.19 10.97 -50.60
CA LYS A 14 -16.74 10.95 -50.78
C LYS A 14 -16.38 11.63 -52.10
N SER A 15 -15.25 12.33 -52.21
CA SER A 15 -14.67 12.65 -53.53
C SER A 15 -13.13 12.65 -53.53
N GLN A 16 -12.59 11.94 -54.51
CA GLN A 16 -11.19 11.78 -54.93
C GLN A 16 -10.96 12.63 -56.20
N ILE A 17 -9.70 12.93 -56.56
CA ILE A 17 -9.10 12.77 -57.92
C ILE A 17 -7.83 13.65 -58.11
N SER A 18 -6.68 13.03 -58.44
CA SER A 18 -5.89 13.22 -59.69
C SER A 18 -4.36 12.97 -59.57
N ARG A 19 -3.82 12.28 -60.59
CA ARG A 19 -2.43 12.15 -61.11
C ARG A 19 -2.50 12.54 -62.62
N PRO A 20 -1.43 12.79 -63.45
CA PRO A 20 -0.23 11.93 -63.63
C PRO A 20 1.08 12.61 -64.20
N SER A 21 2.07 11.78 -64.59
CA SER A 21 3.09 11.87 -65.71
C SER A 21 4.62 12.03 -65.46
N ASP A 22 5.35 10.88 -65.33
CA ASP A 22 6.52 10.27 -66.08
C ASP A 22 7.69 11.10 -66.73
N PRO A 23 8.80 10.49 -67.26
CA PRO A 23 9.78 9.52 -66.70
C PRO A 23 11.27 9.83 -67.13
N LYS A 24 12.30 9.11 -66.60
CA LYS A 24 13.54 8.70 -67.36
C LYS A 24 14.56 7.84 -66.56
N SER A 25 14.83 6.64 -67.10
CA SER A 25 16.12 5.87 -67.13
C SER A 25 16.66 5.29 -65.80
N LEU A 26 17.31 4.11 -65.67
CA LEU A 26 17.70 3.01 -66.54
C LEU A 26 18.17 1.85 -65.61
N ILE A 27 17.73 0.61 -65.88
CA ILE A 27 18.42 -0.70 -65.76
C ILE A 27 19.11 -1.14 -64.42
N ALA A 28 18.53 -2.21 -63.88
CA ALA A 28 19.11 -3.43 -63.25
C ALA A 28 20.10 -3.34 -62.08
N THR A 29 19.76 -4.03 -60.97
CA THR A 29 20.36 -5.31 -60.49
C THR A 29 20.31 -5.36 -58.96
N THR A 30 19.25 -5.88 -58.32
CA THR A 30 19.33 -6.34 -56.92
C THR A 30 18.22 -7.34 -56.57
N SER A 31 18.23 -8.54 -57.15
CA SER A 31 17.42 -9.68 -56.70
C SER A 31 18.22 -10.73 -55.92
N ALA A 32 19.48 -10.45 -55.58
CA ALA A 32 20.37 -11.41 -54.91
C ALA A 32 20.23 -11.42 -53.36
N SER A 33 19.68 -10.36 -52.75
CA SER A 33 19.63 -10.23 -51.28
C SER A 33 18.39 -10.84 -50.61
N GLN A 34 17.32 -11.10 -51.37
CA GLN A 34 16.10 -11.72 -50.83
C GLN A 34 16.15 -13.26 -50.89
N LEU A 35 16.87 -13.83 -51.86
CA LEU A 35 17.02 -15.28 -52.02
C LEU A 35 17.95 -15.90 -50.97
N LEU A 36 19.03 -15.19 -50.61
CA LEU A 36 19.97 -15.66 -49.57
C LEU A 36 19.35 -15.69 -48.16
N LYS A 37 18.32 -14.88 -47.91
CA LYS A 37 17.67 -14.76 -46.60
C LYS A 37 16.59 -15.82 -46.38
N SER A 38 15.97 -16.33 -47.45
CA SER A 38 15.08 -17.48 -47.38
C SER A 38 15.84 -18.78 -47.21
N ASP A 39 17.00 -18.94 -47.85
CA ASP A 39 17.82 -20.15 -47.73
C ASP A 39 18.41 -20.32 -46.32
N LEU A 40 18.84 -19.22 -45.68
CA LEU A 40 19.36 -19.22 -44.30
C LEU A 40 18.29 -19.62 -43.26
N ALA A 41 17.04 -19.22 -43.46
CA ALA A 41 15.93 -19.57 -42.56
C ALA A 41 15.46 -21.01 -42.74
N ILE A 42 15.61 -21.56 -43.95
CA ILE A 42 15.30 -22.98 -44.24
C ILE A 42 16.41 -23.88 -43.68
N GLU A 43 17.68 -23.47 -43.72
CA GLU A 43 18.79 -24.21 -43.08
C GLU A 43 18.65 -24.27 -41.55
N GLU A 44 18.17 -23.18 -40.92
CA GLU A 44 17.89 -23.12 -39.46
C GLU A 44 16.73 -24.03 -39.04
N LEU A 45 15.66 -24.10 -39.85
CA LEU A 45 14.50 -24.97 -39.60
C LEU A 45 14.83 -26.45 -39.84
N MET A 46 15.65 -26.77 -40.84
CA MET A 46 16.08 -28.15 -41.10
C MET A 46 17.11 -28.68 -40.08
N ALA A 47 17.89 -27.79 -39.45
CA ALA A 47 18.79 -28.15 -38.35
C ALA A 47 18.02 -28.46 -37.03
N GLU A 48 16.83 -27.87 -36.86
CA GLU A 48 15.96 -28.12 -35.69
C GLU A 48 15.18 -29.43 -35.80
N GLU A 49 14.73 -29.80 -37.00
CA GLU A 49 14.05 -31.09 -37.27
C GLU A 49 15.00 -32.29 -37.09
N GLN A 50 16.24 -32.17 -37.59
CA GLN A 50 17.28 -33.22 -37.43
C GLN A 50 17.62 -33.49 -35.95
N LYS A 51 17.48 -32.49 -35.08
CA LYS A 51 17.72 -32.61 -33.64
C LYS A 51 16.58 -33.34 -32.91
N CYS A 52 15.35 -33.23 -33.42
CA CYS A 52 14.17 -33.90 -32.83
C CYS A 52 14.14 -35.40 -33.19
N ASP A 53 14.53 -35.74 -34.42
CA ASP A 53 14.49 -37.13 -34.90
C ASP A 53 15.62 -38.01 -34.35
N THR A 54 16.79 -37.41 -34.05
CA THR A 54 17.90 -38.14 -33.41
C THR A 54 17.59 -38.51 -31.96
N VAL A 55 16.70 -37.76 -31.29
CA VAL A 55 16.29 -38.01 -29.90
C VAL A 55 15.23 -39.11 -29.81
N SER A 56 14.42 -39.33 -30.85
CA SER A 56 13.34 -40.32 -30.79
C SER A 56 13.78 -41.77 -31.06
N SER A 57 14.92 -42.00 -31.71
CA SER A 57 15.32 -43.36 -32.13
C SER A 57 16.20 -44.14 -31.12
N TYR A 58 16.61 -43.53 -30.00
CA TYR A 58 17.46 -44.17 -28.98
C TYR A 58 16.72 -44.55 -27.69
N ILE A 59 15.40 -44.42 -27.64
CA ILE A 59 14.57 -44.81 -26.50
C ILE A 59 14.18 -46.29 -26.64
N TRP A 60 15.12 -47.23 -26.45
CA TRP A 60 14.86 -48.64 -26.09
C TRP A 60 16.14 -49.32 -25.58
N SER A 61 16.64 -48.89 -24.42
CA SER A 61 17.50 -49.73 -23.56
C SER A 61 17.40 -49.19 -22.12
N ASP A 62 16.73 -49.93 -21.25
CA ASP A 62 16.65 -49.64 -19.83
C ASP A 62 17.99 -50.00 -19.16
N GLU A 63 18.90 -49.03 -18.95
CA GLU A 63 19.86 -49.08 -17.82
C GLU A 63 20.70 -47.80 -17.56
N ASP A 64 20.73 -46.76 -18.42
CA ASP A 64 21.66 -45.61 -18.24
C ASP A 64 20.98 -44.22 -18.11
N ASN A 65 19.80 -44.12 -17.49
CA ASN A 65 19.00 -42.87 -17.50
C ASN A 65 19.24 -41.90 -16.33
N ASP A 66 20.00 -42.27 -15.31
CA ASP A 66 20.16 -41.40 -14.12
C ASP A 66 21.27 -40.33 -14.31
N GLU A 67 22.28 -40.60 -15.14
CA GLU A 67 23.42 -39.68 -15.33
C GLU A 67 23.15 -38.61 -16.41
N ILE A 68 22.31 -38.92 -17.40
CA ILE A 68 21.94 -38.00 -18.49
C ILE A 68 20.89 -36.98 -18.02
N LEU A 69 19.98 -37.36 -17.12
CA LEU A 69 18.98 -36.47 -16.53
C LEU A 69 19.59 -35.40 -15.60
N GLU A 70 20.78 -35.64 -15.03
CA GLU A 70 21.53 -34.62 -14.30
C GLU A 70 22.22 -33.60 -15.22
N THR A 71 22.56 -33.98 -16.46
CA THR A 71 23.21 -33.08 -17.41
C THR A 71 22.22 -32.15 -18.10
N ILE A 72 21.01 -32.61 -18.42
CA ILE A 72 19.96 -31.79 -19.05
C ILE A 72 19.38 -30.75 -18.08
N ASN A 73 19.35 -31.05 -16.76
CA ASN A 73 18.91 -30.09 -15.74
C ASN A 73 19.95 -28.99 -15.40
N LYS A 74 21.14 -29.01 -16.02
CA LYS A 74 22.18 -27.99 -15.79
C LYS A 74 22.16 -26.83 -16.78
N ASP A 75 21.39 -26.93 -17.86
CA ASP A 75 21.36 -25.94 -18.96
C ASP A 75 20.11 -25.04 -18.96
N GLU A 76 19.31 -25.03 -17.89
CA GLU A 76 18.50 -23.84 -17.63
C GLU A 76 19.46 -22.69 -17.36
N PRO A 77 19.39 -21.55 -18.09
CA PRO A 77 20.16 -20.38 -17.71
C PRO A 77 19.68 -19.99 -16.32
N LYS A 78 20.45 -20.34 -15.29
CA LYS A 78 20.32 -19.75 -13.96
C LYS A 78 20.61 -18.28 -14.19
N GLU A 79 19.55 -17.50 -14.41
CA GLU A 79 19.60 -16.05 -14.21
C GLU A 79 20.17 -15.85 -12.81
N GLU A 80 21.47 -15.58 -12.74
CA GLU A 80 22.06 -15.11 -11.50
C GLU A 80 21.25 -13.86 -11.11
N PRO A 81 20.56 -13.87 -9.97
CA PRO A 81 19.77 -12.73 -9.58
C PRO A 81 20.73 -11.55 -9.49
N PRO A 82 20.41 -10.38 -10.08
CA PRO A 82 21.30 -9.24 -10.05
C PRO A 82 21.73 -9.02 -8.61
N THR A 83 23.05 -9.13 -8.37
CA THR A 83 23.73 -9.19 -7.06
C THR A 83 23.58 -7.92 -6.21
N ASN A 84 22.66 -7.02 -6.60
CA ASN A 84 22.45 -5.71 -6.04
C ASN A 84 21.04 -5.49 -5.44
N ARG A 85 20.13 -6.49 -5.43
CA ARG A 85 18.82 -6.30 -4.78
C ARG A 85 18.95 -6.38 -3.26
N PRO A 86 18.47 -5.37 -2.51
CA PRO A 86 18.54 -5.41 -1.06
C PRO A 86 17.59 -6.48 -0.50
N SER A 87 18.12 -7.37 0.32
CA SER A 87 17.38 -8.38 1.08
C SER A 87 17.19 -7.95 2.54
N TRP A 88 16.17 -8.53 3.18
CA TRP A 88 15.97 -8.43 4.63
C TRP A 88 17.05 -9.23 5.36
N ALA A 89 17.53 -8.72 6.51
CA ALA A 89 18.56 -9.42 7.27
C ALA A 89 18.00 -10.68 7.94
N ASN A 90 16.75 -10.63 8.40
CA ASN A 90 16.09 -11.72 9.11
C ASN A 90 14.66 -11.96 8.59
N LYS A 91 14.18 -13.21 8.67
CA LYS A 91 12.77 -13.55 8.36
C LYS A 91 11.78 -12.85 9.30
N ILE A 92 12.16 -12.65 10.56
CA ILE A 92 11.33 -11.96 11.55
C ILE A 92 11.17 -10.48 11.19
N GLU A 93 12.23 -9.80 10.73
CA GLU A 93 12.14 -8.41 10.25
C GLU A 93 11.17 -8.28 9.08
N TYR A 94 11.23 -9.23 8.15
CA TYR A 94 10.31 -9.29 7.02
C TYR A 94 8.85 -9.50 7.49
N LEU A 95 8.60 -10.49 8.35
CA LEU A 95 7.25 -10.77 8.85
C LEU A 95 6.71 -9.57 9.63
N LEU A 96 7.53 -8.97 10.48
CA LEU A 96 7.15 -7.84 11.30
C LEU A 96 6.90 -6.58 10.47
N ALA A 97 7.61 -6.38 9.37
CA ALA A 97 7.31 -5.31 8.42
C ALA A 97 5.92 -5.47 7.79
N HIS A 98 5.51 -6.70 7.45
CA HIS A 98 4.17 -6.97 6.94
C HIS A 98 3.10 -6.75 8.00
N VAL A 99 3.33 -7.24 9.22
CA VAL A 99 2.40 -7.00 10.35
C VAL A 99 2.27 -5.50 10.64
N GLY A 100 3.38 -4.78 10.68
CA GLY A 100 3.40 -3.33 10.90
C GLY A 100 2.74 -2.53 9.78
N PHE A 101 2.82 -3.00 8.53
CA PHE A 101 2.08 -2.41 7.41
C PHE A 101 0.57 -2.65 7.52
N SER A 102 0.15 -3.85 7.95
CA SER A 102 -1.26 -4.19 8.12
C SER A 102 -1.91 -3.55 9.34
N VAL A 103 -1.16 -3.37 10.43
CA VAL A 103 -1.66 -2.77 11.68
C VAL A 103 -1.40 -1.26 11.68
N GLY A 104 -2.39 -0.51 11.18
CA GLY A 104 -2.36 0.95 11.17
C GLY A 104 -3.00 1.59 12.40
N LEU A 105 -2.71 2.89 12.59
CA LEU A 105 -3.34 3.76 13.59
C LEU A 105 -4.89 3.72 13.49
N SER A 106 -5.40 3.61 12.27
CA SER A 106 -6.83 3.49 11.96
C SER A 106 -7.47 2.23 12.56
N THR A 107 -6.74 1.13 12.74
CA THR A 107 -7.27 -0.08 13.38
C THR A 107 -7.61 0.17 14.85
N ILE A 108 -6.94 1.10 15.51
CA ILE A 108 -7.11 1.36 16.94
C ILE A 108 -8.46 2.05 17.24
N TRP A 109 -8.88 3.04 16.43
CA TRP A 109 -10.14 3.77 16.68
C TRP A 109 -11.28 3.37 15.75
N ARG A 110 -11.01 3.06 14.48
CA ARG A 110 -12.07 2.86 13.48
C ARG A 110 -12.73 1.51 13.68
N PHE A 111 -11.95 0.48 13.99
CA PHE A 111 -12.49 -0.86 14.19
C PHE A 111 -13.42 -0.93 15.42
N PRO A 112 -13.05 -0.41 16.61
CA PRO A 112 -13.98 -0.38 17.74
C PRO A 112 -15.23 0.45 17.45
N TYR A 113 -15.07 1.62 16.80
CA TYR A 113 -16.21 2.47 16.41
C TYR A 113 -17.19 1.73 15.50
N LEU A 114 -16.68 1.06 14.47
CA LEU A 114 -17.50 0.36 13.49
C LEU A 114 -18.15 -0.90 14.09
N CYS A 115 -17.43 -1.61 14.96
CA CYS A 115 -17.95 -2.75 15.70
C CYS A 115 -19.12 -2.31 16.61
N PHE A 116 -18.94 -1.25 17.39
CA PHE A 116 -19.99 -0.74 18.29
C PHE A 116 -21.24 -0.30 17.52
N HIS A 117 -21.07 0.42 16.41
CA HIS A 117 -22.19 0.95 15.63
C HIS A 117 -22.94 -0.13 14.82
N ASN A 118 -22.25 -1.18 14.38
CA ASN A 118 -22.82 -2.21 13.49
C ASN A 118 -23.24 -3.50 14.22
N GLY A 119 -23.73 -3.40 15.46
CA GLY A 119 -24.27 -4.55 16.19
C GLY A 119 -23.24 -5.35 17.00
N GLY A 120 -22.11 -4.72 17.36
CA GLY A 120 -21.13 -5.26 18.29
C GLY A 120 -20.58 -6.62 17.87
N GLY A 121 -20.87 -7.65 18.68
CA GLY A 121 -20.36 -9.00 18.45
C GLY A 121 -20.80 -9.64 17.12
N SER A 122 -21.96 -9.28 16.57
CA SER A 122 -22.42 -9.82 15.28
C SER A 122 -21.53 -9.35 14.12
N PHE A 123 -21.10 -8.09 14.14
CA PHE A 123 -20.15 -7.55 13.17
C PHE A 123 -18.82 -8.32 13.17
N LEU A 124 -18.33 -8.75 14.33
CA LEU A 124 -17.09 -9.51 14.44
C LEU A 124 -17.16 -10.85 13.71
N ILE A 125 -18.30 -11.55 13.79
CA ILE A 125 -18.47 -12.86 13.13
C ILE A 125 -18.37 -12.69 11.61
N ILE A 126 -19.10 -11.71 11.06
CA ILE A 126 -19.07 -11.42 9.61
C ILE A 126 -17.68 -10.93 9.18
N TYR A 127 -17.04 -10.10 10.00
CA TYR A 127 -15.70 -9.60 9.75
C TYR A 127 -14.66 -10.72 9.65
N ILE A 128 -14.66 -11.66 10.60
CA ILE A 128 -13.73 -12.82 10.58
C ILE A 128 -14.00 -13.73 9.38
N LEU A 129 -15.26 -13.96 9.03
CA LEU A 129 -15.63 -14.75 7.86
C LEU A 129 -15.13 -14.11 6.56
N MET A 130 -15.36 -12.81 6.38
CA MET A 130 -14.86 -12.07 5.19
C MET A 130 -13.34 -11.97 5.17
N LEU A 131 -12.69 -11.85 6.32
CA LEU A 131 -11.24 -11.88 6.43
C LEU A 131 -10.67 -13.21 5.94
N TYR A 132 -11.28 -14.33 6.30
CA TYR A 132 -10.82 -15.65 5.85
C TYR A 132 -11.14 -15.93 4.37
N LEU A 133 -12.32 -15.54 3.89
CA LEU A 133 -12.72 -15.83 2.50
C LEU A 133 -12.08 -14.90 1.47
N ILE A 134 -11.84 -13.64 1.82
CA ILE A 134 -11.36 -12.61 0.88
C ILE A 134 -9.97 -12.11 1.29
N GLY A 135 -9.80 -11.73 2.56
CA GLY A 135 -8.56 -11.11 3.04
C GLY A 135 -7.34 -12.02 2.94
N VAL A 136 -7.41 -13.22 3.52
CA VAL A 136 -6.29 -14.19 3.55
C VAL A 136 -5.89 -14.65 2.14
N PRO A 137 -6.81 -15.05 1.24
CA PRO A 137 -6.45 -15.44 -0.12
C PRO A 137 -5.83 -14.30 -0.94
N LEU A 138 -6.35 -13.08 -0.83
CA LEU A 138 -5.79 -11.93 -1.55
C LEU A 138 -4.38 -11.60 -1.07
N LEU A 139 -4.16 -11.56 0.25
CA LEU A 139 -2.83 -11.33 0.81
C LEU A 139 -1.86 -12.42 0.36
N PHE A 140 -2.27 -13.70 0.44
CA PHE A 140 -1.42 -14.81 0.03
C PHE A 140 -1.04 -14.73 -1.46
N LEU A 141 -2.01 -14.40 -2.33
CA LEU A 141 -1.77 -14.25 -3.77
C LEU A 141 -0.78 -13.11 -4.05
N GLU A 142 -0.95 -11.95 -3.41
CA GLU A 142 -0.03 -10.82 -3.56
C GLU A 142 1.39 -11.16 -3.10
N MET A 143 1.52 -11.84 -1.95
CA MET A 143 2.81 -12.27 -1.43
C MET A 143 3.48 -13.29 -2.37
N ALA A 144 2.74 -14.29 -2.84
CA ALA A 144 3.27 -15.32 -3.74
C ALA A 144 3.67 -14.73 -5.10
N ALA A 145 2.85 -13.84 -5.66
CA ALA A 145 3.15 -13.13 -6.91
C ALA A 145 4.41 -12.26 -6.79
N GLY A 146 4.53 -11.50 -5.70
CA GLY A 146 5.71 -10.67 -5.43
C GLY A 146 7.00 -11.48 -5.26
N GLN A 147 6.92 -12.66 -4.62
CA GLN A 147 8.06 -13.55 -4.45
C GLN A 147 8.47 -14.25 -5.75
N ARG A 148 7.50 -14.66 -6.58
CA ARG A 148 7.77 -15.31 -7.88
C ARG A 148 8.38 -14.34 -8.89
N MET A 149 7.82 -13.15 -9.03
CA MET A 149 8.24 -12.20 -10.08
C MET A 149 9.43 -11.35 -9.66
N ARG A 150 9.65 -11.14 -8.35
CA ARG A 150 10.77 -10.36 -7.79
C ARG A 150 10.89 -8.92 -8.32
N GLN A 151 9.83 -8.37 -8.90
CA GLN A 151 9.73 -7.01 -9.43
C GLN A 151 8.95 -6.08 -8.48
N GLY A 152 9.03 -4.77 -8.70
CA GLY A 152 8.14 -3.80 -8.03
C GLY A 152 6.72 -3.83 -8.60
N SER A 153 5.76 -3.20 -7.92
CA SER A 153 4.33 -3.22 -8.30
C SER A 153 4.08 -2.87 -9.78
N ILE A 154 4.71 -1.82 -10.31
CA ILE A 154 4.57 -1.42 -11.72
C ILE A 154 5.17 -2.46 -12.69
N GLY A 155 6.27 -3.11 -12.30
CA GLY A 155 6.92 -4.14 -13.11
C GLY A 155 6.10 -5.42 -13.17
N VAL A 156 5.55 -5.86 -12.03
CA VAL A 156 4.69 -7.04 -11.91
C VAL A 156 3.52 -6.99 -12.90
N TRP A 157 2.79 -5.88 -12.92
CA TRP A 157 1.62 -5.75 -13.81
C TRP A 157 2.00 -5.73 -15.30
N LYS A 158 3.14 -5.13 -15.66
CA LYS A 158 3.65 -5.13 -17.03
C LYS A 158 4.07 -6.52 -17.51
N VAL A 159 4.61 -7.35 -16.62
CA VAL A 159 5.00 -8.74 -16.92
C VAL A 159 3.77 -9.64 -17.10
N ILE A 160 2.71 -9.46 -16.29
CA ILE A 160 1.47 -10.23 -16.42
C ILE A 160 0.75 -9.87 -17.72
N SER A 161 0.54 -8.59 -17.97
CA SER A 161 -0.04 -8.10 -19.21
C SER A 161 0.31 -6.63 -19.42
N PRO A 162 0.90 -6.24 -20.57
CA PRO A 162 1.27 -4.86 -20.82
C PRO A 162 0.06 -3.90 -20.79
N TRP A 163 -1.15 -4.40 -21.07
CA TRP A 163 -2.39 -3.61 -20.98
C TRP A 163 -2.83 -3.32 -19.54
N MET A 164 -2.49 -4.21 -18.59
CA MET A 164 -2.79 -4.03 -17.16
C MET A 164 -1.77 -3.14 -16.42
N GLY A 165 -0.80 -2.56 -17.12
CA GLY A 165 0.21 -1.68 -16.52
C GLY A 165 -0.38 -0.48 -15.77
N GLY A 166 -1.60 -0.04 -16.14
CA GLY A 166 -2.34 1.02 -15.43
C GLY A 166 -2.59 0.73 -13.95
N VAL A 167 -2.74 -0.56 -13.57
CA VAL A 167 -2.96 -0.96 -12.17
C VAL A 167 -1.77 -0.53 -11.31
N GLY A 168 -0.54 -0.77 -11.76
CA GLY A 168 0.66 -0.38 -11.01
C GLY A 168 0.80 1.13 -10.82
N TYR A 169 0.45 1.93 -11.84
CA TYR A 169 0.45 3.39 -11.72
C TYR A 169 -0.65 3.88 -10.77
N SER A 170 -1.83 3.26 -10.80
CA SER A 170 -2.92 3.58 -9.86
C SER A 170 -2.51 3.27 -8.42
N SER A 171 -1.84 2.15 -8.16
CA SER A 171 -1.29 1.82 -6.84
C SER A 171 -0.28 2.86 -6.36
N PHE A 172 0.61 3.32 -7.24
CA PHE A 172 1.57 4.38 -6.92
C PHE A 172 0.85 5.69 -6.54
N MET A 173 -0.15 6.11 -7.32
CA MET A 173 -0.94 7.31 -7.02
C MET A 173 -1.64 7.22 -5.67
N VAL A 174 -2.26 6.07 -5.36
CA VAL A 174 -2.89 5.83 -4.05
C VAL A 174 -1.86 5.91 -2.94
N CYS A 175 -0.67 5.31 -3.10
CA CYS A 175 0.40 5.42 -2.11
C CYS A 175 0.85 6.87 -1.88
N CYS A 176 0.89 7.72 -2.92
CA CYS A 176 1.21 9.14 -2.77
C CYS A 176 0.12 9.90 -1.99
N ILE A 177 -1.15 9.69 -2.32
CA ILE A 177 -2.28 10.33 -1.61
C ILE A 177 -2.29 9.89 -0.16
N VAL A 178 -2.21 8.57 0.09
CA VAL A 178 -2.18 7.99 1.43
C VAL A 178 -0.99 8.50 2.22
N GLY A 179 0.21 8.46 1.64
CA GLY A 179 1.43 8.97 2.27
C GLY A 179 1.32 10.45 2.64
N SER A 180 0.69 11.27 1.80
CA SER A 180 0.54 12.71 2.06
C SER A 180 -0.29 12.99 3.32
N TYR A 181 -1.50 12.44 3.45
CA TYR A 181 -2.34 12.73 4.62
C TYR A 181 -1.86 11.98 5.88
N TYR A 182 -1.30 10.77 5.75
CA TYR A 182 -0.71 10.08 6.91
C TYR A 182 0.51 10.83 7.45
N SER A 183 1.29 11.51 6.62
CA SER A 183 2.40 12.36 7.10
C SER A 183 1.90 13.51 7.99
N VAL A 184 0.71 14.06 7.70
CA VAL A 184 0.06 15.09 8.52
C VAL A 184 -0.43 14.50 9.86
N LEU A 185 -1.05 13.32 9.83
CA LEU A 185 -1.45 12.62 11.06
C LEU A 185 -0.24 12.35 11.97
N MET A 186 0.88 11.90 11.39
CA MET A 186 2.11 11.68 12.14
C MET A 186 2.67 12.97 12.74
N ALA A 187 2.58 14.10 12.02
CA ALA A 187 2.98 15.41 12.52
C ALA A 187 2.14 15.86 13.71
N TRP A 188 0.82 15.60 13.71
CA TRP A 188 -0.03 15.88 14.87
C TRP A 188 0.37 15.04 16.08
N ASN A 189 0.60 13.74 15.89
CA ASN A 189 1.04 12.86 16.98
C ASN A 189 2.40 13.29 17.55
N LEU A 190 3.35 13.68 16.69
CA LEU A 190 4.65 14.19 17.13
C LEU A 190 4.51 15.50 17.93
N PHE A 191 3.64 16.41 17.49
CA PHE A 191 3.35 17.64 18.22
C PHE A 191 2.77 17.35 19.62
N TYR A 192 1.79 16.46 19.72
CA TYR A 192 1.21 16.06 21.01
C TYR A 192 2.22 15.33 21.91
N LEU A 193 3.12 14.53 21.33
CA LEU A 193 4.20 13.89 22.07
C LEU A 193 5.12 14.93 22.72
N VAL A 194 5.53 15.96 21.98
CA VAL A 194 6.37 17.04 22.52
C VAL A 194 5.65 17.82 23.63
N GLN A 195 4.36 18.12 23.45
CA GLN A 195 3.57 18.82 24.47
C GLN A 195 3.32 18.01 25.74
N SER A 196 3.43 16.68 25.67
CA SER A 196 3.24 15.80 26.83
C SER A 196 4.39 15.87 27.84
N PHE A 197 5.52 16.48 27.50
CA PHE A 197 6.65 16.68 28.43
C PHE A 197 6.48 17.88 29.37
N GLN A 198 5.33 18.56 29.34
CA GLN A 198 5.03 19.71 30.19
C GLN A 198 4.04 19.32 31.30
N SER A 199 4.25 19.87 32.50
CA SER A 199 3.34 19.74 33.66
C SER A 199 2.94 21.13 34.15
N PRO A 200 1.65 21.51 34.20
CA PRO A 200 0.46 20.73 33.81
C PRO A 200 0.31 20.54 32.29
N LEU A 201 -0.44 19.51 31.86
CA LEU A 201 -0.70 19.29 30.43
C LEU A 201 -1.53 20.45 29.86
N PRO A 202 -1.24 20.94 28.64
CA PRO A 202 -1.87 22.15 28.12
C PRO A 202 -3.36 21.99 27.76
N TRP A 203 -3.86 20.75 27.64
CA TRP A 203 -5.28 20.44 27.44
C TRP A 203 -5.99 19.98 28.73
N SER A 204 -5.34 20.07 29.89
CA SER A 204 -5.93 19.64 31.17
C SER A 204 -7.00 20.60 31.69
N MET A 205 -6.83 21.91 31.45
CA MET A 205 -7.70 22.97 31.98
C MET A 205 -8.04 24.00 30.91
N CYS A 206 -9.19 24.66 31.06
CA CYS A 206 -9.57 25.79 30.20
C CYS A 206 -8.69 27.02 30.49
N PRO A 207 -8.31 27.81 29.46
CA PRO A 207 -7.60 29.06 29.68
C PRO A 207 -8.52 30.11 30.33
N LEU A 208 -7.92 30.99 31.11
CA LEU A 208 -8.60 32.17 31.66
C LEU A 208 -8.74 33.25 30.58
N LEU A 209 -9.84 33.99 30.65
CA LEU A 209 -10.10 35.11 29.76
C LEU A 209 -9.10 36.25 30.04
N LYS A 210 -8.57 36.86 28.97
CA LYS A 210 -7.60 37.95 29.10
C LYS A 210 -8.25 39.13 29.84
N ASN A 211 -7.70 39.49 31.00
CA ASN A 211 -8.17 40.54 31.94
C ASN A 211 -9.32 40.15 32.88
N SER A 212 -9.68 38.88 33.01
CA SER A 212 -10.68 38.40 33.98
C SER A 212 -10.22 37.12 34.68
N SER A 213 -10.74 36.86 35.88
CA SER A 213 -10.54 35.59 36.60
C SER A 213 -11.49 34.48 36.13
N SER A 214 -12.34 34.74 35.13
CA SER A 214 -13.27 33.79 34.53
C SER A 214 -12.60 32.96 33.44
N PHE A 215 -13.06 31.73 33.23
CA PHE A 215 -12.63 30.91 32.09
C PHE A 215 -13.18 31.47 30.77
N ASP A 216 -12.55 31.07 29.66
CA ASP A 216 -13.07 31.34 28.33
C ASP A 216 -14.44 30.66 28.13
N PRO A 217 -15.52 31.41 27.85
CA PRO A 217 -16.86 30.84 27.68
C PRO A 217 -16.94 29.84 26.51
N GLU A 218 -16.09 29.95 25.49
CA GLU A 218 -16.03 28.97 24.40
C GLU A 218 -15.51 27.60 24.89
N CYS A 219 -14.54 27.63 25.80
CA CYS A 219 -13.99 26.42 26.41
C CYS A 219 -14.98 25.79 27.40
N GLU A 220 -15.69 26.60 28.20
CA GLU A 220 -16.71 26.10 29.14
C GLU A 220 -17.91 25.45 28.46
N ARG A 221 -18.29 25.92 27.26
CA ARG A 221 -19.35 25.29 26.46
C ARG A 221 -18.94 23.95 25.86
N THR A 222 -17.64 23.66 25.83
CA THR A 222 -17.08 22.41 25.27
C THR A 222 -16.18 21.73 26.32
N THR A 223 -15.20 20.96 25.87
CA THR A 223 -14.20 20.34 26.75
C THR A 223 -12.85 21.00 26.49
N SER A 224 -12.03 21.16 27.52
CA SER A 224 -10.66 21.70 27.42
C SER A 224 -9.82 21.03 26.33
N THR A 225 -9.98 19.72 26.13
CA THR A 225 -9.31 18.95 25.07
C THR A 225 -9.77 19.32 23.67
N THR A 226 -11.09 19.45 23.46
CA THR A 226 -11.69 19.87 22.20
C THR A 226 -11.31 21.30 21.85
N TYR A 227 -11.40 22.21 22.83
CA TYR A 227 -10.96 23.60 22.67
C TYR A 227 -9.48 23.67 22.29
N PHE A 228 -8.62 22.93 22.97
CA PHE A 228 -7.19 22.89 22.65
C PHE A 228 -6.94 22.40 21.21
N TRP A 229 -7.61 21.34 20.78
CA TRP A 229 -7.46 20.80 19.43
C TRP A 229 -7.88 21.79 18.35
N TYR A 230 -9.09 22.34 18.43
CA TYR A 230 -9.61 23.23 17.38
C TYR A 230 -8.99 24.63 17.41
N ARG A 231 -8.77 25.20 18.60
CA ARG A 231 -8.34 26.60 18.76
C ARG A 231 -6.84 26.79 18.83
N ASN A 232 -6.11 25.89 19.51
CA ASN A 232 -4.66 26.02 19.68
C ASN A 232 -3.88 25.23 18.62
N VAL A 233 -4.26 23.97 18.37
CA VAL A 233 -3.50 23.09 17.45
C VAL A 233 -3.85 23.38 16.01
N LEU A 234 -5.12 23.19 15.63
CA LEU A 234 -5.61 23.33 14.26
C LEU A 234 -5.85 24.78 13.84
N LYS A 235 -6.13 25.68 14.79
CA LYS A 235 -6.61 27.05 14.52
C LYS A 235 -7.67 27.06 13.41
N ALA A 236 -8.64 26.16 13.52
CA ALA A 236 -9.63 25.92 12.48
C ALA A 236 -10.53 27.15 12.27
N THR A 237 -10.87 27.41 11.01
CA THR A 237 -11.92 28.37 10.60
C THR A 237 -13.28 27.69 10.61
N ASP A 238 -14.34 28.50 10.65
CA ASP A 238 -15.72 28.01 10.62
C ASP A 238 -16.11 27.44 9.25
N GLU A 239 -15.45 27.88 8.19
CA GLU A 239 -15.71 27.50 6.80
C GLU A 239 -14.49 26.86 6.14
N ILE A 240 -14.73 25.89 5.25
CA ILE A 240 -13.71 25.14 4.50
C ILE A 240 -13.11 25.98 3.36
N GLU A 241 -13.89 26.92 2.81
CA GLU A 241 -13.49 27.77 1.69
C GLU A 241 -12.49 28.86 2.12
N VAL A 242 -12.51 29.23 3.41
CA VAL A 242 -11.61 30.24 3.97
C VAL A 242 -10.27 29.59 4.29
N GLY A 243 -9.39 29.57 3.30
CA GLY A 243 -8.00 29.16 3.47
C GLY A 243 -7.23 30.16 4.36
N GLY A 244 -6.54 29.64 5.37
CA GLY A 244 -5.61 30.41 6.22
C GLY A 244 -4.14 30.21 5.83
N LEU A 245 -3.27 30.96 6.49
CA LEU A 245 -1.82 30.73 6.41
C LEU A 245 -1.45 29.39 7.09
N PRO A 246 -0.39 28.70 6.62
CA PRO A 246 0.11 27.50 7.25
C PRO A 246 0.53 27.77 8.70
N ILE A 247 0.06 26.93 9.63
CA ILE A 247 0.34 27.09 11.06
C ILE A 247 1.77 26.65 11.33
N VAL A 248 2.62 27.60 11.72
CA VAL A 248 4.07 27.40 11.87
C VAL A 248 4.43 26.18 12.72
N HIS A 249 3.82 26.01 13.89
CA HIS A 249 4.13 24.86 14.77
C HIS A 249 3.82 23.50 14.13
N LEU A 250 2.72 23.41 13.38
CA LEU A 250 2.37 22.19 12.65
C LEU A 250 3.26 21.99 11.43
N SER A 251 3.62 23.06 10.71
CA SER A 251 4.57 23.00 9.60
C SER A 251 5.95 22.52 10.04
N VAL A 252 6.44 22.99 11.20
CA VAL A 252 7.69 22.50 11.79
C VAL A 252 7.58 21.03 12.17
N SER A 253 6.50 20.62 12.83
CA SER A 253 6.29 19.20 13.18
C SER A 253 6.22 18.29 11.95
N LEU A 254 5.60 18.76 10.87
CA LEU A 254 5.53 18.06 9.59
C LEU A 254 6.91 17.92 8.95
N PHE A 255 7.72 18.98 8.95
CA PHE A 255 9.09 18.92 8.46
C PHE A 255 9.94 17.92 9.24
N VAL A 256 9.84 17.91 10.58
CA VAL A 256 10.55 16.95 11.44
C VAL A 256 10.08 15.53 11.15
N THR A 257 8.78 15.32 10.95
CA THR A 257 8.22 14.01 10.62
C THR A 257 8.77 13.50 9.27
N TRP A 258 8.78 14.34 8.24
CA TRP A 258 9.39 13.98 6.95
C TRP A 258 10.89 13.69 7.09
N PHE A 259 11.62 14.47 7.89
CA PHE A 259 13.03 14.21 8.17
C PHE A 259 13.22 12.83 8.83
N ILE A 260 12.43 12.48 9.83
CA ILE A 260 12.46 11.16 10.49
C ILE A 260 12.16 10.04 9.48
N ILE A 261 11.13 10.22 8.65
CA ILE A 261 10.76 9.24 7.61
C ILE A 261 11.93 9.04 6.64
N CYS A 262 12.48 10.12 6.09
CA CYS A 262 13.62 10.06 5.18
C CYS A 262 14.80 9.32 5.83
N VAL A 263 15.22 9.73 7.03
CA VAL A 263 16.33 9.10 7.77
C VAL A 263 16.08 7.60 7.99
N SER A 264 14.86 7.21 8.34
CA SER A 264 14.50 5.80 8.56
C SER A 264 14.61 4.94 7.29
N MET A 265 14.48 5.56 6.11
CA MET A 265 14.47 4.90 4.80
C MET A 265 15.82 4.95 4.04
N ILE A 266 16.80 5.78 4.45
CA ILE A 266 18.06 6.02 3.69
C ILE A 266 18.77 4.73 3.24
N LYS A 267 18.83 3.70 4.10
CA LYS A 267 19.51 2.42 3.78
C LYS A 267 18.56 1.31 3.34
N GLY A 268 17.33 1.67 2.97
CA GLY A 268 16.27 0.74 2.56
C GLY A 268 15.97 -0.31 3.65
N PRO A 269 15.68 -1.57 3.27
CA PRO A 269 15.16 -2.59 4.19
C PRO A 269 16.14 -2.93 5.33
N LYS A 270 17.46 -2.73 5.15
CA LYS A 270 18.46 -2.98 6.21
C LYS A 270 18.37 -2.00 7.39
N SER A 271 17.92 -0.77 7.15
CA SER A 271 17.64 0.23 8.20
C SER A 271 16.23 0.09 8.71
N THR A 272 15.26 0.01 7.80
CA THR A 272 13.84 -0.09 8.12
C THR A 272 13.53 -1.30 8.99
N GLY A 273 14.14 -2.46 8.74
CA GLY A 273 13.97 -3.66 9.60
C GLY A 273 14.36 -3.43 11.06
N LYS A 274 15.46 -2.72 11.32
CA LYS A 274 15.90 -2.40 12.69
C LYS A 274 14.96 -1.42 13.39
N VAL A 275 14.51 -0.40 12.66
CA VAL A 275 13.55 0.58 13.17
C VAL A 275 12.24 -0.11 13.52
N ILE A 276 11.74 -0.99 12.65
CA ILE A 276 10.49 -1.74 12.87
C ILE A 276 10.59 -2.66 14.09
N LEU A 277 11.72 -3.35 14.28
CA LEU A 277 11.94 -4.15 15.49
C LEU A 277 11.83 -3.29 16.75
N PHE A 278 12.52 -2.15 16.78
CA PHE A 278 12.46 -1.23 17.90
C PHE A 278 11.03 -0.71 18.15
N VAL A 279 10.37 -0.19 17.11
CA VAL A 279 9.01 0.38 17.21
C VAL A 279 8.01 -0.68 17.66
N SER A 280 8.08 -1.90 17.12
CA SER A 280 7.22 -3.01 17.55
C SER A 280 7.41 -3.32 19.03
N THR A 281 8.65 -3.47 19.50
CA THR A 281 8.91 -3.75 20.92
C THR A 281 8.37 -2.64 21.83
N LEU A 282 8.52 -1.37 21.42
CA LEU A 282 7.98 -0.22 22.14
C LEU A 282 6.45 -0.27 22.21
N ILE A 283 5.77 -0.52 21.10
CA ILE A 283 4.31 -0.62 21.05
C ILE A 283 3.80 -1.74 21.98
N HIS A 284 4.45 -2.91 21.96
CA HIS A 284 4.06 -4.01 22.85
C HIS A 284 4.20 -3.64 24.33
N LEU A 285 5.29 -2.96 24.72
CA LEU A 285 5.49 -2.50 26.09
C LEU A 285 4.43 -1.47 26.50
N LEU A 286 4.14 -0.50 25.64
CA LEU A 286 3.12 0.51 25.89
C LEU A 286 1.73 -0.12 26.04
N LEU A 287 1.35 -1.01 25.13
CA LEU A 287 0.06 -1.70 25.18
C LEU A 287 -0.09 -2.53 26.45
N LYS A 288 0.96 -3.27 26.85
CA LYS A 288 0.99 -4.02 28.10
C LYS A 288 0.80 -3.12 29.33
N ASN A 289 1.48 -1.97 29.38
CA ASN A 289 1.32 -1.02 30.49
C ASN A 289 -0.09 -0.41 30.52
N ILE A 290 -0.63 0.02 29.37
CA ILE A 290 -1.98 0.59 29.29
C ILE A 290 -3.03 -0.43 29.71
N THR A 291 -2.93 -1.67 29.21
CA THR A 291 -3.86 -2.74 29.60
C THR A 291 -3.75 -3.11 31.07
N TYR A 292 -2.54 -3.12 31.63
CA TYR A 292 -2.33 -3.32 33.06
C TYR A 292 -3.00 -2.23 33.89
N LEU A 293 -2.83 -0.95 33.53
CA LEU A 293 -3.46 0.18 34.21
C LEU A 293 -4.99 0.17 34.08
N ALA A 294 -5.50 -0.18 32.90
CA ALA A 294 -6.93 -0.31 32.66
C ALA A 294 -7.54 -1.45 33.48
N TRP A 295 -6.82 -2.58 33.58
CA TRP A 295 -7.20 -3.70 34.42
C TRP A 295 -7.25 -3.32 35.89
N ASP A 296 -6.20 -2.68 36.41
CA ASP A 296 -6.13 -2.24 37.81
C ASP A 296 -7.26 -1.25 38.15
N SER A 297 -7.48 -0.25 37.29
CA SER A 297 -8.57 0.72 37.43
C SER A 297 -9.95 0.04 37.47
N SER A 298 -10.15 -0.98 36.64
CA SER A 298 -11.40 -1.75 36.59
C SER A 298 -11.62 -2.57 37.87
N ILE A 299 -10.57 -3.19 38.39
CA ILE A 299 -10.61 -3.93 39.67
C ILE A 299 -10.92 -2.98 40.83
N VAL A 300 -10.31 -1.80 40.86
CA VAL A 300 -10.58 -0.77 41.87
C VAL A 300 -12.04 -0.29 41.78
N SER A 301 -12.57 -0.06 40.57
CA SER A 301 -13.97 0.32 40.36
C SER A 301 -14.96 -0.77 40.81
N LEU A 302 -14.64 -2.05 40.56
CA LEU A 302 -15.46 -3.18 41.03
C LEU A 302 -15.41 -3.35 42.55
N ARG A 303 -14.26 -3.06 43.19
CA ARG A 303 -14.10 -3.12 44.65
C ARG A 303 -14.82 -1.99 45.38
N LEU A 304 -14.98 -0.83 44.74
CA LEU A 304 -15.66 0.34 45.31
C LEU A 304 -17.16 0.37 45.04
N ARG A 305 -17.73 -0.59 44.29
CA ARG A 305 -19.18 -0.67 44.08
C ARG A 305 -19.83 -1.06 45.43
N PRO A 306 -20.67 -0.19 46.04
CA PRO A 306 -21.31 -0.53 47.32
C PRO A 306 -22.15 -1.78 47.13
N GLN A 307 -22.01 -2.79 48.01
CA GLN A 307 -23.00 -3.86 48.07
C GLN A 307 -24.32 -3.22 48.50
N SER A 308 -25.29 -3.19 47.59
CA SER A 308 -26.68 -2.87 47.93
C SER A 308 -27.13 -3.84 49.03
N PRO A 309 -27.62 -3.36 50.19
CA PRO A 309 -28.13 -4.26 51.21
C PRO A 309 -29.29 -5.06 50.60
N LEU A 310 -29.22 -6.39 50.70
CA LEU A 310 -30.35 -7.26 50.36
C LEU A 310 -31.55 -6.77 51.17
N GLY A 311 -32.57 -6.28 50.46
CA GLY A 311 -33.85 -5.94 51.05
C GLY A 311 -34.46 -7.18 51.68
N SER A 312 -34.55 -7.15 53.00
CA SER A 312 -35.48 -7.95 53.78
C SER A 312 -36.91 -7.48 53.47
N GLY A 313 -37.68 -8.34 52.83
CA GLY A 313 -39.13 -8.23 52.65
C GLY A 313 -39.74 -9.62 52.74
#